data_AF-A0A7Y9E677-F1
#
_entry.id   AF-A0A7Y9E677-F1
#
_cell.length_a   1.000
_cell.length_b   1.000
_cell.length_c   1.000
_cell.angle_alpha   90.00
_cell.angle_beta   90.00
_cell.angle_gamma   90.00
#
_symmetry.space_group_name_H-M   'P 1'
#
loop_
_entity.id
_entity.type
_entity.pdbx_description
1 polymer ?
#
loop_
_entity_poly.entity_id
_entity_poly.type
_entity_poly.pdbx_seq_one_letter_code
_entity_poly.pdbx_strand_id
1 'polypeptide(L)' 'MATDEDDVRTQLFDALLSKVENDPYPSATMMDLIEEMADDEQRAAYCRVLLDKVQGDTFPSLDLIRRVSEMA' A
#
# COMPACT_ATOMS: atom_id res chain seq x y z
N MET A 1 -24.56 -7.61 1.94
CA MET A 1 -23.91 -8.93 2.05
C MET A 1 -22.74 -8.84 1.09
N ALA A 2 -21.51 -8.74 1.62
CA ALA A 2 -20.32 -8.71 0.77
C ALA A 2 -20.29 -9.99 -0.08
N THR A 3 -19.93 -9.86 -1.35
CA THR A 3 -19.84 -11.00 -2.26
C THR A 3 -18.54 -11.77 -1.95
N ASP A 4 -18.49 -13.09 -2.18
CA ASP A 4 -17.26 -13.88 -1.95
C ASP A 4 -16.04 -13.28 -2.71
N GLU A 5 -16.28 -12.61 -3.83
CA GLU A 5 -15.25 -11.89 -4.60
C GLU A 5 -14.73 -10.62 -3.91
N ASP A 6 -15.61 -9.87 -3.21
CA ASP A 6 -15.20 -8.72 -2.40
C ASP A 6 -14.33 -9.15 -1.21
N ASP A 7 -14.60 -10.32 -0.66
CA ASP A 7 -13.82 -10.91 0.43
C ASP A 7 -12.41 -11.29 -0.05
N VAL A 8 -12.28 -11.97 -1.19
CA VAL A 8 -10.96 -12.34 -1.75
C VAL A 8 -10.14 -11.11 -2.13
N ARG A 9 -10.75 -10.09 -2.73
CA ARG A 9 -10.04 -8.84 -3.07
C ARG A 9 -9.54 -8.12 -1.82
N THR A 10 -10.35 -8.06 -0.77
CA THR A 10 -9.98 -7.46 0.52
C THR A 10 -8.82 -8.22 1.16
N GLN A 11 -8.89 -9.56 1.19
CA GLN A 11 -7.81 -10.41 1.70
C GLN A 11 -6.51 -10.26 0.89
N LEU A 12 -6.60 -10.11 -0.44
CA LEU A 12 -5.44 -9.86 -1.28
C LEU A 12 -4.82 -8.50 -0.98
N PHE A 13 -5.63 -7.45 -0.86
CA PHE A 13 -5.16 -6.12 -0.45
C PHE A 13 -4.42 -6.21 0.89
N ASP A 14 -5.01 -6.82 1.91
CA ASP A 14 -4.41 -6.95 3.26
C ASP A 14 -3.08 -7.72 3.20
N ALA A 15 -3.02 -8.79 2.40
CA ALA A 15 -1.80 -9.58 2.23
C ALA A 15 -0.69 -8.79 1.53
N LEU A 16 -1.01 -8.00 0.52
CA LEU A 16 -0.04 -7.15 -0.19
C LEU A 16 0.41 -5.97 0.69
N LEU A 17 -0.52 -5.33 1.40
CA LEU A 17 -0.22 -4.23 2.32
C LEU A 17 0.72 -4.69 3.44
N SER A 18 0.44 -5.85 4.04
CA SER A 18 1.30 -6.45 5.07
C SER A 18 2.70 -6.78 4.53
N LYS A 19 2.81 -7.24 3.28
CA LYS A 19 4.12 -7.44 2.63
C LYS A 19 4.86 -6.12 2.45
N VAL A 20 4.18 -5.09 1.96
CA VAL A 20 4.78 -3.77 1.82
C VAL A 20 5.30 -3.30 3.17
N GLU A 21 4.47 -3.29 4.21
CA GLU A 21 4.84 -2.87 5.56
C GLU A 21 6.13 -3.54 6.07
N ASN A 22 6.26 -4.85 5.89
CA ASN A 22 7.38 -5.61 6.45
C ASN A 22 8.62 -5.70 5.53
N ASP A 23 8.50 -5.36 4.25
CA ASP A 23 9.61 -5.37 3.31
C ASP A 23 10.34 -4.01 3.31
N PRO A 24 11.66 -3.96 3.57
CA PRO A 24 12.44 -2.72 3.42
C PRO A 24 12.45 -2.16 1.99
N TYR A 25 12.33 -3.03 0.98
CA TYR A 25 12.36 -2.68 -0.43
C TYR A 25 11.17 -3.29 -1.16
N PRO A 26 9.94 -2.81 -0.88
CA PRO A 26 8.73 -3.38 -1.43
C PRO A 26 8.74 -3.32 -2.96
N SER A 27 8.24 -4.39 -3.59
CA SER A 27 8.12 -4.45 -5.04
C SER A 27 7.19 -3.36 -5.58
N ALA A 28 7.68 -2.56 -6.53
CA ALA A 28 6.87 -1.57 -7.24
C ALA A 28 5.62 -2.19 -7.87
N THR A 29 5.72 -3.39 -8.46
CA THR A 29 4.58 -4.08 -9.05
C THR A 29 3.52 -4.46 -8.01
N MET A 30 3.91 -4.82 -6.79
CA MET A 30 2.93 -5.10 -5.73
C MET A 30 2.24 -3.82 -5.27
N MET A 31 3.00 -2.72 -5.16
CA MET A 31 2.48 -1.39 -4.82
C MET A 31 1.49 -0.88 -5.87
N ASP A 32 1.82 -1.00 -7.15
CA ASP A 32 0.93 -0.62 -8.26
C ASP A 32 -0.39 -1.40 -8.22
N LEU A 33 -0.34 -2.71 -7.92
CA LEU A 33 -1.55 -3.54 -7.79
C LEU A 33 -2.42 -3.11 -6.61
N ILE A 34 -1.82 -2.74 -5.47
CA ILE A 34 -2.55 -2.19 -4.32
C ILE A 34 -3.29 -0.92 -4.76
N GLU A 35 -2.60 -0.01 -5.46
CA GLU A 35 -3.13 1.29 -5.88
C GLU A 35 -4.27 1.20 -6.89
N GLU A 36 -4.25 0.17 -7.75
CA GLU A 36 -5.30 -0.13 -8.71
C GLU A 36 -6.56 -0.69 -8.04
N MET A 37 -6.41 -1.56 -7.03
CA MET A 37 -7.55 -2.24 -6.40
C MET A 37 -8.13 -1.55 -5.16
N ALA A 38 -7.38 -0.65 -4.55
CA ALA A 38 -7.76 -0.01 -3.29
C ALA A 38 -8.94 0.93 -3.45
N ASP A 39 -9.96 0.74 -2.61
CA ASP A 39 -10.99 1.74 -2.36
C ASP A 39 -10.44 2.92 -1.53
N ASP A 40 -11.28 3.91 -1.23
CA ASP A 40 -10.87 5.13 -0.52
C ASP A 40 -10.33 4.86 0.89
N GLU A 41 -10.88 3.86 1.60
CA GLU A 41 -10.44 3.50 2.96
C GLU A 41 -9.10 2.76 2.90
N GLN A 42 -9.00 1.78 2.01
CA GLN A 42 -7.79 1.01 1.72
C GLN A 42 -6.64 1.91 1.26
N ARG A 43 -6.92 2.89 0.40
CA ARG A 43 -5.94 3.88 -0.05
C ARG A 43 -5.38 4.70 1.11
N ALA A 44 -6.22 5.12 2.04
CA ALA A 44 -5.79 5.84 3.24
C ALA A 44 -4.89 4.97 4.15
N ALA A 45 -5.24 3.69 4.33
CA ALA A 45 -4.42 2.73 5.07
C ALA A 45 -3.05 2.52 4.42
N TYR A 46 -3.02 2.35 3.10
CA TYR A 46 -1.80 2.21 2.32
C TYR A 46 -0.90 3.44 2.39
N CYS A 47 -1.46 4.65 2.24
CA CYS A 47 -0.70 5.89 2.37
C CYS A 47 -0.05 6.04 3.76
N ARG A 48 -0.74 5.58 4.81
CA ARG A 48 -0.17 5.59 6.18
C ARG A 48 1.04 4.65 6.29
N VAL A 49 0.95 3.43 5.76
CA VAL A 49 2.10 2.50 5.73
C VAL A 49 3.29 3.07 4.95
N LEU A 50 3.04 3.69 3.79
CA LEU A 50 4.11 4.33 3.01
C LEU A 50 4.73 5.52 3.77
N LEU A 51 3.91 6.35 4.42
CA LEU A 51 4.39 7.47 5.21
C LEU A 51 5.24 7.01 6.41
N ASP A 52 4.81 5.96 7.11
CA ASP A 52 5.54 5.39 8.24
C ASP A 52 6.92 4.88 7.79
N LYS A 53 7.02 4.28 6.60
CA LYS A 53 8.30 3.90 6.00
C LYS A 53 9.18 5.09 5.69
N VAL A 54 8.62 6.14 5.07
CA VAL A 54 9.36 7.36 4.75
C VAL A 54 9.92 8.02 6.02
N GLN A 55 9.17 7.98 7.12
CA GLN A 55 9.59 8.52 8.41
C GLN A 55 10.63 7.65 9.12
N GLY A 56 10.55 6.32 8.96
CA GLY A 56 11.45 5.36 9.60
C GLY A 56 12.79 5.17 8.90
N ASP A 57 12.89 5.53 7.62
CA ASP A 57 14.12 5.40 6.84
C ASP A 57 14.99 6.68 6.89
N THR A 58 16.30 6.50 6.98
CA THR A 58 17.27 7.62 6.88
C THR A 58 17.40 8.12 5.44
N PHE A 59 17.22 7.23 4.45
CA PHE A 59 17.32 7.54 3.03
C PHE A 59 16.11 6.96 2.28
N PRO A 60 14.90 7.50 2.51
CA PRO A 60 13.69 6.99 1.89
C PRO A 60 13.76 7.08 0.36
N SER A 61 13.21 6.08 -0.31
CA SER A 61 13.19 6.07 -1.77
C SER A 61 12.30 7.17 -2.33
N LEU A 62 12.73 7.78 -3.45
CA LEU A 62 11.90 8.76 -4.17
C LEU A 62 10.58 8.17 -4.66
N ASP A 63 10.53 6.86 -4.89
CA ASP A 63 9.31 6.16 -5.32
C ASP A 63 8.24 6.21 -4.21
N LEU A 64 8.61 5.88 -2.96
CA LEU A 64 7.71 5.94 -1.80
C LEU A 64 7.21 7.37 -1.55
N ILE A 65 8.11 8.36 -1.65
CA ILE A 65 7.76 9.77 -1.45
C ILE A 65 6.74 10.24 -2.49
N ARG A 66 6.97 9.90 -3.77
CA ARG A 66 6.07 10.30 -4.87
C ARG A 66 4.69 9.69 -4.70
N ARG A 67 4.62 8.39 -4.42
CA ARG A 67 3.36 7.68 -4.18
C ARG A 67 2.53 8.36 -3.08
N VAL A 68 3.14 8.65 -1.92
CA VAL A 68 2.44 9.37 -0.84
C VAL A 68 1.98 10.76 -1.28
N SER A 69 2.81 11.52 -2.00
CA SER A 69 2.46 12.88 -2.42
C SER A 69 1.38 12.96 -3.49
N GLU A 70 1.23 11.93 -4.32
CA GLU A 70 0.23 11.88 -5.39
C GLU A 70 -1.13 11.37 -4.89
N MET A 71 -1.15 10.65 -3.77
CA MET A 71 -2.35 10.04 -3.20
C MET A 71 -2.91 10.75 -1.95
N ALA A 72 -2.16 11.70 -1.38
CA ALA A 72 -2.59 12.56 -0.27
C ALA A 72 -3.42 13.76 -0.76
#